data_AF-A0A0Q5FCJ9-F1
#
_entry.id   AF-A0A0Q5FCJ9-F1
#
_cell.length_a   1.000
_cell.length_b   1.000
_cell.length_c   1.000
_cell.angle_alpha   90.00
_cell.angle_beta   90.00
_cell.angle_gamma   90.00
#
_symmetry.space_group_name_H-M   'P 1'
#
loop_
_entity.id
_entity.type
_entity.pdbx_description
1 polymer ?
#
loop_
_entity_poly.entity_id
_entity_poly.type
_entity_poly.pdbx_seq_one_letter_code
_entity_poly.pdbx_strand_id
1 'polypeptide(L)'
;MKVSVRHDAVADTVARLALSVKAFEHELDALDSEVDRLRSSWDGQAQRAYDRAQQEWSTAIGSMKALLAEATRRLIAANSISMSTADTAADVWS
;
A
#
# COMPACT_ATOMS: atom_id res chain seq x y z
N MET A 1 29.20 4.23 -12.73
CA MET A 1 28.27 3.54 -11.81
C MET A 1 26.85 3.77 -12.33
N LYS A 2 26.28 2.83 -13.10
CA LYS A 2 24.92 2.93 -13.62
C LYS A 2 23.99 2.36 -12.55
N VAL A 3 23.32 3.22 -11.79
CA VAL A 3 22.26 2.78 -10.88
C VAL A 3 21.07 2.40 -11.77
N SER A 4 21.09 1.18 -12.30
CA SER A 4 19.87 0.56 -12.82
C SER A 4 19.08 0.11 -11.60
N VAL A 5 18.17 0.97 -11.14
CA VAL A 5 17.08 0.49 -10.30
C VAL A 5 16.39 -0.61 -11.10
N ARG A 6 16.31 -1.83 -10.54
CA ARG A 6 15.53 -2.90 -11.16
C ARG A 6 14.07 -2.52 -11.00
N HIS A 7 13.52 -1.78 -11.97
CA HIS A 7 12.15 -1.26 -11.95
C HIS A 7 11.14 -2.40 -11.68
N ASP A 8 11.43 -3.60 -12.17
CA ASP A 8 10.64 -4.81 -11.94
C ASP A 8 10.60 -5.23 -10.47
N ALA A 9 11.73 -5.15 -9.75
CA ALA A 9 11.80 -5.53 -8.34
C ALA A 9 11.02 -4.54 -7.45
N VAL A 10 11.04 -3.26 -7.81
CA VAL A 10 10.25 -2.23 -7.12
C VAL A 10 8.76 -2.42 -7.41
N ALA A 11 8.38 -2.70 -8.66
CA ALA A 11 7.01 -3.01 -9.03
C ALA A 11 6.46 -4.25 -8.30
N ASP A 12 7.23 -5.34 -8.23
CA ASP A 12 6.85 -6.54 -7.48
C ASP A 12 6.66 -6.25 -5.99
N THR A 13 7.57 -5.47 -5.40
CA THR A 13 7.47 -5.08 -3.99
C THR A 13 6.20 -4.26 -3.72
N VAL A 14 5.88 -3.30 -4.59
CA VAL A 14 4.65 -2.49 -4.48
C VAL A 14 3.40 -3.37 -4.64
N ALA A 15 3.41 -4.33 -5.56
CA ALA A 15 2.31 -5.26 -5.74
C ALA A 15 2.09 -6.15 -4.50
N ARG A 16 3.17 -6.69 -3.92
CA ARG A 16 3.11 -7.47 -2.67
C ARG A 16 2.57 -6.65 -1.51
N LEU A 17 3.05 -5.43 -1.34
CA LEU A 17 2.55 -4.51 -0.31
C LEU A 17 1.06 -4.24 -0.48
N ALA A 18 0.59 -4.00 -1.71
CA ALA A 18 -0.83 -3.79 -1.99
C ALA A 18 -1.68 -5.02 -1.61
N LEU A 19 -1.18 -6.23 -1.88
CA LEU A 19 -1.84 -7.47 -1.44
C LEU A 19 -1.86 -7.60 0.09
N SER A 20 -0.75 -7.29 0.76
CA SER A 20 -0.68 -7.28 2.23
C SER A 20 -1.67 -6.29 2.84
N VAL A 21 -1.80 -5.07 2.29
CA VAL A 21 -2.80 -4.10 2.75
C VAL A 21 -4.20 -4.69 2.67
N LYS A 22 -4.55 -5.30 1.53
CA LYS A 22 -5.85 -5.91 1.33
C LYS A 22 -6.13 -7.06 2.31
N ALA A 23 -5.10 -7.85 2.63
CA ALA A 23 -5.21 -8.90 3.63
C ALA A 23 -5.48 -8.33 5.04
N PHE A 24 -4.76 -7.26 5.43
CA PHE A 24 -5.02 -6.59 6.70
C PHE A 24 -6.42 -6.01 6.78
N GLU A 25 -6.93 -5.38 5.71
CA GLU A 25 -8.32 -4.88 5.69
C GLU A 25 -9.31 -6.01 5.92
N HIS A 26 -9.13 -7.16 5.27
CA HIS A 26 -10.00 -8.31 5.44
C HIS A 26 -9.99 -8.86 6.88
N GLU A 27 -8.80 -8.98 7.49
CA GLU A 27 -8.66 -9.44 8.87
C GLU A 27 -9.28 -8.44 9.88
N LEU A 28 -9.15 -7.15 9.62
CA LEU A 28 -9.73 -6.10 10.46
C LEU A 28 -11.25 -6.00 10.32
N ASP A 29 -11.79 -6.16 9.12
CA ASP A 29 -13.24 -6.24 8.90
C ASP A 29 -13.86 -7.45 9.63
N ALA A 30 -13.13 -8.59 9.63
CA ALA A 30 -13.52 -9.76 10.40
C ALA A 30 -13.47 -9.48 11.90
N LEU A 31 -12.41 -8.83 12.38
CA LEU A 31 -12.28 -8.43 13.79
C LEU A 31 -13.41 -7.49 14.22
N ASP A 32 -13.71 -6.45 13.42
CA ASP A 32 -14.83 -5.52 13.66
C ASP A 32 -16.15 -6.29 13.79
N SER A 33 -16.38 -7.26 12.90
CA SER A 33 -17.58 -8.11 12.93
C SER A 33 -17.67 -9.01 14.17
N GLU A 34 -16.54 -9.48 14.71
CA GLU A 34 -16.49 -10.22 15.98
C GLU A 34 -16.75 -9.29 17.16
N VAL A 35 -16.14 -8.11 17.14
CA VAL A 35 -16.31 -7.11 18.20
C VAL A 35 -17.75 -6.67 18.30
N ASP A 36 -18.44 -6.37 17.20
CA ASP A 36 -19.85 -5.97 17.22
C ASP A 36 -20.74 -6.98 17.95
N ARG A 37 -20.41 -8.28 17.89
CA ARG A 37 -21.16 -9.33 18.61
C ARG A 37 -20.84 -9.37 20.11
N LEU A 38 -19.61 -9.05 20.49
CA LEU A 38 -19.12 -9.18 21.87
C LEU A 38 -19.11 -7.86 22.63
N ARG A 39 -19.22 -6.71 21.95
CA ARG A 39 -19.00 -5.37 22.51
C ARG A 39 -19.95 -5.03 23.65
N SER A 40 -21.17 -5.56 23.63
CA SER A 40 -22.16 -5.40 24.71
C SER A 40 -21.76 -6.09 26.02
N SER A 41 -20.90 -7.12 25.94
CA SER A 41 -20.37 -7.85 27.11
C SER A 41 -19.11 -7.22 27.69
N TRP A 42 -18.49 -6.27 26.96
CA TRP A 42 -17.27 -5.61 27.37
C TRP A 42 -17.55 -4.48 28.35
N ASP A 43 -16.63 -4.29 29.28
CA ASP A 43 -16.62 -3.08 30.09
C ASP A 43 -16.24 -1.84 29.25
N GLY A 44 -16.48 -0.66 29.81
CA GLY A 44 -16.19 0.60 29.10
C GLY A 44 -14.70 0.83 28.83
N GLN A 45 -13.77 0.17 29.55
CA GLN A 45 -12.34 0.30 29.29
C GLN A 45 -11.94 -0.52 28.06
N ALA A 46 -12.45 -1.75 27.94
CA ALA A 46 -12.23 -2.60 26.77
C ALA A 46 -12.79 -1.96 25.49
N GLN A 47 -13.99 -1.37 25.55
CA GLN A 47 -14.55 -0.61 24.42
C GLN A 47 -13.66 0.55 23.98
N ARG A 48 -13.16 1.36 24.93
CA ARG A 48 -12.24 2.47 24.61
C ARG A 48 -10.90 2.01 24.06
N ALA A 49 -10.35 0.92 24.60
CA ALA A 49 -9.11 0.34 24.11
C ALA A 49 -9.25 -0.13 22.66
N TYR A 50 -10.40 -0.73 22.33
CA TYR A 50 -10.73 -1.12 20.98
C TYR A 50 -10.87 0.08 20.04
N ASP A 51 -11.65 1.09 20.41
CA ASP A 51 -11.85 2.28 19.58
C ASP A 51 -10.52 2.98 19.25
N ARG A 52 -9.60 3.01 20.23
CA ARG A 52 -8.25 3.52 20.02
C ARG A 52 -7.48 2.67 19.02
N ALA A 53 -7.45 1.36 19.21
CA ALA A 53 -6.76 0.47 18.29
C ALA A 53 -7.35 0.59 16.87
N GLN A 54 -8.69 0.70 16.78
CA GLN A 54 -9.41 0.91 15.53
C GLN A 54 -8.98 2.16 14.79
N GLN A 55 -8.87 3.27 15.51
CA GLN A 55 -8.37 4.51 14.95
C GLN A 55 -6.90 4.39 14.50
N GLU A 56 -6.05 3.73 15.29
CA GLU A 56 -4.62 3.55 15.01
C GLU A 56 -4.40 2.74 13.72
N TRP A 57 -5.02 1.56 13.58
CA TRP A 57 -4.84 0.75 12.37
C TRP A 57 -5.49 1.39 11.14
N SER A 58 -6.64 2.05 11.29
CA SER A 58 -7.31 2.74 10.18
C SER A 58 -6.43 3.85 9.61
N THR A 59 -5.78 4.61 10.50
CA THR A 59 -4.83 5.66 10.12
C THR A 59 -3.59 5.08 9.42
N ALA A 60 -3.06 3.98 9.95
CA ALA A 60 -1.90 3.30 9.37
C ALA A 60 -2.20 2.76 7.96
N ILE A 61 -3.35 2.10 7.76
CA ILE A 61 -3.78 1.58 6.46
C ILE A 61 -4.01 2.72 5.47
N GLY A 62 -4.66 3.81 5.88
CA GLY A 62 -4.83 5.00 5.05
C GLY A 62 -3.49 5.57 4.57
N SER A 63 -2.52 5.66 5.49
CA SER A 63 -1.16 6.12 5.16
C SER A 63 -0.44 5.18 4.19
N MET A 64 -0.55 3.87 4.42
CA MET A 64 0.06 2.86 3.54
C MET A 64 -0.54 2.89 2.14
N LYS A 65 -1.86 3.05 2.01
CA LYS A 65 -2.54 3.25 0.71
C LYS A 65 -2.04 4.49 -0.01
N ALA A 66 -1.89 5.61 0.69
CA ALA A 66 -1.37 6.85 0.11
C ALA A 66 0.06 6.68 -0.41
N LEU A 67 0.93 6.01 0.36
CA LEU A 67 2.30 5.70 -0.05
C LEU A 67 2.36 4.77 -1.25
N LEU A 68 1.49 3.75 -1.31
CA LEU A 68 1.43 2.83 -2.45
C LEU A 68 0.93 3.51 -3.72
N ALA A 69 -0.07 4.39 -3.61
CA ALA A 69 -0.53 5.19 -4.73
C ALA A 69 0.60 6.08 -5.26
N GLU A 70 1.36 6.71 -4.37
CA GLU A 70 2.52 7.53 -4.74
C GLU A 70 3.64 6.70 -5.39
N ALA A 71 3.98 5.54 -4.82
CA ALA A 71 4.98 4.63 -5.39
C ALA A 71 4.57 4.16 -6.80
N THR A 72 3.29 3.83 -6.99
CA THR A 72 2.73 3.43 -8.29
C THR A 72 2.85 4.56 -9.32
N ARG A 73 2.50 5.80 -8.94
CA ARG A 73 2.66 6.98 -9.82
C ARG A 73 4.12 7.17 -10.25
N ARG A 74 5.06 7.07 -9.31
CA ARG A 74 6.50 7.20 -9.60
C ARG A 74 7.02 6.08 -10.51
N LEU A 75 6.54 4.85 -10.34
CA LEU A 75 6.88 3.72 -11.22
C LEU A 75 6.41 3.97 -12.66
N ILE A 76 5.17 4.44 -12.83
CA ILE A 76 4.63 4.77 -14.16
C ILE A 76 5.45 5.88 -14.82
N ALA A 77 5.76 6.95 -14.09
CA ALA A 77 6.57 8.06 -14.59
C ALA A 77 8.00 7.63 -14.94
N ALA A 78 8.63 6.78 -14.12
CA ALA A 78 9.96 6.26 -14.42
C ALA A 78 9.96 5.39 -15.68
N ASN A 79 8.93 4.55 -15.86
CA ASN A 79 8.81 3.70 -17.04
C ASN A 79 8.61 4.53 -18.31
N SER A 80 7.77 5.57 -18.29
CA SER A 80 7.55 6.43 -19.46
C SER A 80 8.80 7.21 -19.88
N ILE A 81 9.58 7.72 -18.92
CA ILE A 81 10.86 8.39 -19.18
C ILE A 81 11.86 7.42 -19.82
N SER A 82 11.92 6.19 -19.31
CA SER A 82 12.82 5.16 -19.86
C SER A 82 12.47 4.81 -21.30
N MET A 83 11.19 4.67 -21.63
CA MET A 83 10.74 4.38 -23.00
C MET A 83 11.06 5.54 -23.94
N SER A 84 10.70 6.77 -23.58
CA SER A 84 11.00 7.97 -24.40
C SER A 84 12.49 8.12 -24.70
N THR A 85 13.35 7.81 -23.71
CA THR A 85 14.80 7.85 -23.89
C THR A 85 15.29 6.76 -24.84
N ALA A 86 14.73 5.56 -24.76
CA ALA A 86 15.06 4.45 -25.66
C ALA A 86 14.65 4.75 -27.10
N ASP A 87 13.45 5.31 -27.30
CA ASP A 87 12.95 5.71 -28.63
C ASP A 87 13.85 6.80 -29.24
N THR A 88 14.16 7.85 -28.47
CA THR A 88 15.07 8.92 -28.93
C THR A 88 16.46 8.38 -29.28
N ALA A 89 16.96 7.42 -28.50
CA ALA A 89 18.24 6.78 -28.81
C ALA A 89 18.17 5.89 -30.05
N ALA A 90 17.05 5.23 -30.33
CA ALA A 90 16.87 4.48 -31.57
C ALA A 90 16.86 5.41 -32.79
N ASP A 91 16.14 6.53 -32.71
CA ASP A 91 16.03 7.53 -33.79
C ASP A 91 17.37 8.22 -34.12
N VAL A 92 18.24 8.47 -33.13
CA VAL A 92 19.56 9.07 -33.37
C VAL A 92 20.52 8.13 -34.11
N TRP A 93 20.32 6.82 -33.98
CA TRP A 93 21.22 5.80 -34.52
C TRP A 93 20.68 5.08 -35.76
N SER A 94 19.51 5.50 -36.28
CA SER A 94 18.95 5.08 -37.58
C SER A 94 19.37 6.03 -38.70
#